data_AF-A0A427TS08-F1
#
_entry.id   AF-A0A427TS08-F1
#
_cell.length_a   1.000
_cell.length_b   1.000
_cell.length_c   1.000
_cell.angle_alpha   90.00
_cell.angle_beta   90.00
_cell.angle_gamma   90.00
#
_symmetry.space_group_name_H-M   'P 1'
#
loop_
_entity.id
_entity.type
_entity.pdbx_description
1 polymer ?
#
loop_
_entity_poly.entity_id
_entity_poly.type
_entity_poly.pdbx_seq_one_letter_code
_entity_poly.pdbx_strand_id
1 'polypeptide(L)' 'MRIEVKCEVENCKYWAQGDQCVADSILVVANRGRQADDERETICDTFEE' A
#
# COMPACT_ATOMS: atom_id res chain seq x y z
N MET A 1 10.74 -17.55 -2.96
CA MET A 1 10.08 -16.69 -1.96
C MET A 1 9.88 -15.33 -2.62
N ARG A 2 8.63 -15.00 -2.96
CA ARG A 2 8.27 -13.71 -3.54
C ARG A 2 7.44 -12.99 -2.49
N ILE A 3 7.87 -11.79 -2.13
CA ILE A 3 7.15 -10.94 -1.20
C ILE A 3 6.24 -10.05 -2.02
N GLU A 4 4.93 -10.16 -1.79
CA GLU A 4 3.95 -9.27 -2.39
C GLU A 4 3.43 -8.30 -1.33
N VAL A 5 3.27 -7.03 -1.71
CA VAL A 5 2.70 -5.99 -0.85
C VAL A 5 1.39 -5.54 -1.48
N LYS A 6 0.31 -5.53 -0.70
CA LYS A 6 -0.98 -4.95 -1.09
C LYS A 6 -1.33 -3.82 -0.15
N CYS A 7 -1.70 -2.68 -0.71
CA CYS A 7 -2.10 -1.49 0.03
C CYS A 7 -3.48 -1.04 -0.42
N GLU A 8 -4.34 -0.71 0.53
CA GLU A 8 -5.60 -0.02 0.24
C GLU A 8 -5.32 1.49 0.21
N VAL A 9 -5.51 2.11 -0.95
CA VAL A 9 -5.13 3.51 -1.18
C VAL A 9 -6.30 4.29 -1.77
N GLU A 10 -6.82 5.29 -1.05
CA GLU A 10 -7.94 6.09 -1.57
C GLU A 10 -7.50 7.11 -2.65
N ASN A 11 -6.23 7.50 -2.66
CA ASN A 11 -5.69 8.57 -3.51
C ASN A 11 -4.77 8.08 -4.64
N CYS A 12 -4.93 6.83 -5.08
CA CYS A 12 -4.11 6.33 -6.17
C CYS A 12 -4.41 7.07 -7.49
N LYS A 13 -3.34 7.36 -8.25
CA LYS A 13 -3.44 8.00 -9.58
C LYS A 13 -3.43 7.00 -10.73
N TYR A 14 -3.03 5.75 -10.47
CA TYR A 14 -2.79 4.71 -11.47
C TYR A 14 -3.72 3.51 -11.22
N TRP A 15 -5.02 3.76 -11.23
CA TRP A 15 -6.02 2.71 -11.07
C TRP A 15 -6.11 1.81 -12.29
N ALA A 16 -6.19 0.51 -12.06
CA ALA A 16 -6.51 -0.50 -13.05
C ALA A 16 -7.87 -1.15 -12.73
N GLN A 17 -8.31 -2.03 -13.63
CA GLN A 17 -9.55 -2.76 -13.45
C GLN A 17 -9.51 -3.62 -12.18
N GLY A 18 -10.64 -3.69 -11.47
CA GLY A 18 -10.77 -4.49 -10.25
C GLY A 18 -10.37 -3.78 -8.96
N ASP A 19 -10.40 -2.44 -8.96
CA ASP A 19 -10.07 -1.61 -7.79
C ASP A 19 -8.62 -1.82 -7.30
N GLN A 20 -7.71 -2.03 -8.26
CA GLN A 20 -6.30 -2.25 -8.01
C GLN A 20 -5.50 -1.01 -8.39
N CYS A 21 -4.76 -0.47 -7.44
CA CYS A 21 -3.75 0.54 -7.73
C CYS A 21 -2.51 -0.14 -8.32
N VAL A 22 -2.16 0.18 -9.56
CA VAL A 22 -1.01 -0.39 -10.28
C VAL A 22 0.03 0.69 -10.47
N ALA A 23 0.94 0.80 -9.51
CA ALA A 23 2.08 1.71 -9.56
C ALA A 23 3.39 0.91 -9.49
N ASP A 24 4.40 1.31 -10.26
CA ASP A 24 5.73 0.69 -10.23
C ASP A 24 6.43 0.83 -8.86
N SER A 25 6.02 1.83 -8.07
CA SER A 25 6.47 2.05 -6.71
C SER A 25 5.40 2.79 -5.92
N ILE A 26 5.16 2.35 -4.68
CA ILE A 26 4.20 2.97 -3.76
C ILE A 26 4.98 3.56 -2.58
N LEU A 27 4.83 4.86 -2.34
CA LEU A 27 5.33 5.49 -1.12
C LEU A 27 4.27 5.34 -0.04
N VAL A 28 4.61 4.57 0.99
CA VAL A 28 3.74 4.36 2.16
C VAL A 28 4.03 5.46 3.18
N VAL A 29 3.05 6.33 3.41
CA VAL A 29 3.08 7.37 4.44
C VAL A 29 1.89 7.18 5.35
N ALA A 30 2.10 7.23 6.67
CA ALA A 30 1.00 7.08 7.61
C ALA A 30 -0.06 8.15 7.35
N ASN A 31 -1.33 7.79 7.54
CA ASN A 31 -2.53 8.53 7.15
C ASN A 31 -2.66 9.96 7.77
N ARG A 32 -1.67 10.44 8.54
CA ARG A 32 -1.71 11.72 9.28
C ARG A 32 -0.42 12.52 9.29
N GLY A 33 0.52 12.28 8.36
CA GLY A 33 1.73 13.11 8.25
C GLY A 33 2.75 12.95 9.38
N ARG A 34 2.63 11.88 10.18
CA ARG A 34 3.69 11.38 11.08
C ARG A 34 4.20 10.05 10.55
N GLN A 35 5.35 9.61 11.05
CA GLN A 35 5.83 8.26 10.78
C GLN A 35 4.89 7.25 11.47
N ALA A 36 4.53 6.18 10.76
CA ALA A 36 3.73 5.10 11.34
C ALA A 36 4.58 4.36 12.38
N ASP A 37 3.98 4.06 13.53
CA ASP A 37 4.63 3.29 14.59
C ASP A 37 4.59 1.77 14.31
N ASP A 38 3.60 1.31 13.54
CA ASP A 38 3.44 -0.07 13.09
C ASP A 38 2.78 -0.16 11.71
N GLU A 39 2.81 -1.36 11.11
CA GLU A 39 2.28 -1.64 9.78
C GLU A 39 0.77 -1.41 9.64
N ARG A 40 0.00 -1.55 10.73
CA ARG A 40 -1.47 -1.41 10.69
C ARG A 40 -1.88 0.04 10.51
N GLU A 41 -1.03 0.97 10.91
CA GLU A 41 -1.21 2.39 10.63
C GLU A 41 -0.97 2.76 9.16
N THR A 42 -0.39 1.85 8.36
CA THR A 42 -0.07 2.08 6.96
C THR A 42 -1.10 1.56 5.96
N ILE A 43 -2.09 0.78 6.42
CA ILE A 43 -3.13 0.15 5.58
C ILE A 43 -2.52 -0.69 4.44
N CYS A 44 -1.33 -1.24 4.69
CA CYS A 44 -0.57 -2.08 3.76
C CYS A 44 -0.21 -3.38 4.46
N ASP A 45 -0.39 -4.50 3.76
CA ASP A 45 -0.04 -5.83 4.23
C ASP A 45 0.98 -6.49 3.31
N THR A 46 1.85 -7.32 3.90
CA THR A 46 2.87 -8.09 3.21
C THR A 46 2.53 -9.57 3.25
N PHE A 47 2.62 -10.24 2.11
CA PHE A 47 2.26 -11.65 1.94
C PHE A 47 3.45 -12.43 1.39
N GLU A 48 3.60 -13.65 1.88
CA GLU A 48 4.55 -14.65 1.40
C GLU A 48 3.75 -15.87 0.89
N GLU A 49 4.12 -16.40 -0.27
CA GLU A 49 3.68 -17.72 -0.75
C GLU A 49 4.70 -18.82 -0.44
#